data_AF-A0A519L3S7-F1
#
_entry.id   AF-A0A519L3S7-F1
#
_cell.length_a   1.000
_cell.length_b   1.000
_cell.length_c   1.000
_cell.angle_alpha   90.00
_cell.angle_beta   90.00
_cell.angle_gamma   90.00
#
_symmetry.space_group_name_H-M   'P 1'
#
loop_
_entity.id
_entity.type
_entity.pdbx_description
1 polymer ?
#
loop_
_entity_poly.entity_id
_entity_poly.type
_entity_poly.pdbx_seq_one_letter_code
_entity_poly.pdbx_strand_id
1 'polypeptide(L)'
;MTAFLVNDVFLNPGDSFDSRLDRFMSVEVLAIPVMAPFLTELTVHAFANRMKPKSVVPVHDGYARDYFVKQRYDVYEPYLDKIGIKLHRPMTPGDGFDVADQ
;
A
#
# COMPACT_ATOMS: atom_id res chain seq x y z
N MET A 1 -2.07 -18.19 3.00
CA MET A 1 -2.17 -16.72 2.96
C MET A 1 -3.62 -16.38 2.70
N THR A 2 -4.13 -15.43 3.46
CA THR A 2 -5.49 -14.90 3.31
C THR A 2 -5.36 -13.46 2.84
N ALA A 3 -6.08 -13.12 1.77
CA ALA A 3 -6.18 -11.76 1.24
C ALA A 3 -7.66 -11.47 0.99
N PHE A 4 -8.05 -10.20 1.12
CA PHE A 4 -9.42 -9.75 0.94
C PHE A 4 -9.48 -8.78 -0.23
N LEU A 5 -10.26 -9.15 -1.25
CA LEU A 5 -10.65 -8.25 -2.33
C LEU A 5 -12.07 -7.78 -2.04
N VAL A 6 -12.27 -6.47 -1.94
CA VAL A 6 -13.57 -5.87 -1.61
C VAL A 6 -14.08 -5.15 -2.85
N ASN A 7 -15.27 -5.57 -3.31
CA ASN A 7 -15.98 -5.00 -4.46
C ASN A 7 -15.12 -4.90 -5.74
N ASP A 8 -14.12 -5.76 -5.91
CA ASP A 8 -13.13 -5.69 -6.99
C ASP A 8 -12.33 -4.37 -7.08
N VAL A 9 -12.42 -3.53 -6.04
CA VAL A 9 -11.82 -2.18 -5.99
C VAL A 9 -10.61 -2.17 -5.06
N PHE A 10 -10.77 -2.72 -3.86
CA PHE A 10 -9.77 -2.61 -2.79
C PHE A 10 -9.20 -3.98 -2.44
N LEU A 11 -7.87 -4.14 -2.60
CA LEU A 11 -7.16 -5.34 -2.18
C LEU A 11 -6.40 -5.09 -0.88
N ASN A 12 -6.69 -5.90 0.13
CA ASN A 12 -5.86 -6.07 1.32
C ASN A 12 -5.11 -7.42 1.24
N PRO A 13 -3.77 -7.41 1.04
CA PRO A 13 -2.98 -8.63 0.93
C PRO A 13 -2.60 -9.26 2.29
N GLY A 14 -2.99 -8.63 3.41
CA GLY A 14 -2.44 -8.93 4.73
C GLY A 14 -0.93 -8.64 4.77
N ASP A 15 -0.18 -9.44 5.52
CA ASP A 15 1.26 -9.24 5.72
C ASP A 15 2.08 -10.07 4.72
N SER A 16 1.73 -10.00 3.43
CA SER A 16 2.32 -10.88 2.42
C SER A 16 2.47 -10.23 1.05
N PHE A 17 3.60 -10.50 0.39
CA PHE A 17 3.89 -10.14 -1.00
C PHE A 17 4.04 -11.36 -1.92
N ASP A 18 3.39 -12.47 -1.56
CA ASP A 18 3.41 -13.74 -2.30
C ASP A 18 2.91 -13.57 -3.75
N SER A 19 3.51 -14.29 -4.70
CA SER A 19 3.16 -14.20 -6.13
C SER A 19 1.75 -14.68 -6.47
N ARG A 20 1.09 -15.44 -5.58
CA ARG A 20 -0.32 -15.79 -5.76
C ARG A 20 -1.24 -14.57 -5.77
N LEU A 21 -0.78 -13.42 -5.27
CA LEU A 21 -1.49 -12.14 -5.34
C LEU A 21 -1.56 -11.58 -6.76
N ASP A 22 -0.69 -12.04 -7.69
CA ASP A 22 -0.62 -11.51 -9.06
C ASP A 22 -1.93 -11.70 -9.84
N ARG A 23 -2.81 -12.62 -9.40
CA ARG A 23 -4.18 -12.74 -9.93
C ARG A 23 -5.06 -11.51 -9.69
N PHE A 24 -4.63 -10.58 -8.85
CA PHE A 24 -5.31 -9.33 -8.49
C PHE A 24 -4.50 -8.08 -8.93
N MET A 25 -3.62 -8.20 -9.92
CA MET A 25 -2.93 -7.03 -10.48
C MET A 25 -3.94 -5.98 -10.99
N SER A 26 -3.51 -4.72 -11.01
CA SER A 26 -4.27 -3.58 -11.57
C SER A 26 -5.57 -3.24 -10.86
N VAL A 27 -5.68 -3.58 -9.57
CA VAL A 27 -6.76 -3.09 -8.69
C VAL A 27 -6.73 -1.56 -8.54
N GLU A 28 -7.89 -0.98 -8.22
CA GLU A 28 -8.02 0.47 -8.00
C GLU A 28 -7.17 0.92 -6.80
N VAL A 29 -7.28 0.21 -5.69
CA VAL A 29 -6.58 0.51 -4.44
C VAL A 29 -5.96 -0.75 -3.86
N LEU A 30 -4.69 -0.65 -3.49
CA LEU A 30 -3.96 -1.69 -2.76
C LEU A 30 -3.57 -1.19 -1.37
N ALA A 31 -3.98 -1.90 -0.33
CA ALA A 31 -3.34 -1.74 0.98
C ALA A 31 -1.93 -2.32 0.91
N ILE A 32 -0.93 -1.55 1.34
CA ILE A 32 0.47 -1.94 1.24
C ILE A 32 1.15 -1.88 2.61
N PRO A 33 1.56 -3.03 3.19
CA PRO A 33 2.44 -3.07 4.33
C PRO A 33 3.70 -2.23 4.09
N VAL A 34 3.94 -1.21 4.93
CA VAL A 34 5.06 -0.28 4.79
C VAL A 34 6.15 -0.44 5.84
N MET A 35 5.85 -1.14 6.93
CA MET A 35 6.76 -1.40 8.04
C MET A 35 6.52 -2.81 8.57
N ALA A 36 7.57 -3.63 8.69
CA ALA A 36 7.54 -4.94 9.36
C ALA A 36 8.99 -5.38 9.64
N PRO A 37 9.23 -6.38 10.50
CA PRO A 37 10.57 -6.94 10.65
C PRO A 37 11.14 -7.38 9.29
N PHE A 38 12.39 -6.97 9.00
CA PHE A 38 13.11 -7.30 7.77
C PHE A 38 12.51 -6.74 6.46
N LEU A 39 11.42 -5.97 6.52
CA LEU A 39 10.83 -5.32 5.36
C LEU A 39 11.70 -4.14 4.92
N THR A 40 11.97 -4.06 3.61
CA THR A 40 12.74 -2.97 3.01
C THR A 40 11.89 -2.19 2.03
N GLU A 41 12.22 -0.91 1.85
CA GLU A 41 11.53 -0.02 0.91
C GLU A 41 11.58 -0.57 -0.51
N LEU A 42 12.71 -1.21 -0.88
CA LEU A 42 12.90 -1.86 -2.18
C LEU A 42 11.90 -3.00 -2.40
N THR A 43 11.63 -3.79 -1.36
CA THR A 43 10.70 -4.92 -1.43
C THR A 43 9.26 -4.42 -1.60
N VAL A 44 8.89 -3.37 -0.86
CA VAL A 44 7.60 -2.70 -0.98
C VAL A 44 7.41 -2.09 -2.37
N HIS A 45 8.41 -1.36 -2.86
CA HIS A 45 8.39 -0.78 -4.21
C HIS A 45 8.29 -1.85 -5.30
N ALA A 46 9.08 -2.93 -5.20
CA ALA A 46 9.01 -4.04 -6.16
C ALA A 46 7.63 -4.71 -6.17
N PHE A 47 7.00 -4.86 -5.01
CA PHE A 47 5.65 -5.38 -4.90
C PHE A 47 4.61 -4.42 -5.53
N ALA A 48 4.65 -3.13 -5.20
CA ALA A 48 3.77 -2.14 -5.80
C ALA A 48 3.90 -2.09 -7.33
N ASN A 49 5.13 -2.09 -7.85
CA ASN A 49 5.40 -2.09 -9.29
C ASN A 49 4.95 -3.39 -9.99
N ARG A 50 4.99 -4.53 -9.29
CA ARG A 50 4.45 -5.80 -9.79
C ARG A 50 2.93 -5.77 -9.84
N MET A 51 2.30 -5.31 -8.76
CA MET A 51 0.84 -5.27 -8.62
C MET A 51 0.17 -4.20 -9.49
N LYS A 52 0.88 -3.10 -9.79
CA LYS A 52 0.41 -1.97 -10.61
C LYS A 52 -0.99 -1.43 -10.25
N PRO A 53 -1.31 -1.18 -8.97
CA PRO A 53 -2.57 -0.56 -8.61
C PRO A 53 -2.63 0.89 -9.10
N LYS A 54 -3.82 1.50 -9.20
CA LYS A 54 -3.90 2.94 -9.49
C LYS A 54 -3.46 3.79 -8.30
N SER A 55 -3.75 3.33 -7.09
CA SER A 55 -3.32 3.98 -5.85
C SER A 55 -3.06 2.98 -4.74
N VAL A 56 -2.34 3.41 -3.71
CA VAL A 56 -2.04 2.60 -2.53
C VAL A 56 -2.43 3.34 -1.24
N VAL A 57 -2.80 2.57 -0.23
CA VAL A 57 -2.90 3.04 1.16
C VAL A 57 -1.88 2.28 2.02
N PRO A 58 -0.97 2.97 2.71
CA PRO A 58 0.00 2.34 3.59
C PRO A 58 -0.70 1.75 4.82
N VAL A 59 -0.23 0.58 5.26
CA VAL A 59 -0.69 -0.09 6.47
C VAL A 59 0.49 -0.72 7.22
N HIS A 60 0.20 -1.27 8.42
CA HIS A 60 1.18 -1.96 9.27
C HIS A 60 2.23 -1.03 9.91
N ASP A 61 1.90 0.24 10.10
CA ASP A 61 2.71 1.28 10.73
C ASP A 61 2.09 1.86 12.01
N GLY A 62 0.93 1.36 12.46
CA GLY A 62 0.15 1.93 13.57
C GLY A 62 0.83 1.95 14.96
N TYR A 63 1.96 1.26 15.13
CA TYR A 63 2.77 1.33 16.36
C TYR A 63 3.98 2.28 16.25
N ALA A 64 4.24 2.83 15.07
CA ALA A 64 5.32 3.78 14.87
C ALA A 64 4.95 5.15 15.47
N ARG A 65 5.96 5.92 15.88
CA ARG A 65 5.75 7.32 16.24
C ARG A 65 5.39 8.12 14.98
N ASP A 66 4.58 9.16 15.13
CA ASP A 66 4.08 9.97 14.01
C ASP A 66 5.20 10.49 13.08
N TYR A 67 6.35 10.88 13.65
CA TYR A 67 7.48 11.35 12.86
C TYR A 67 8.10 10.25 11.98
N PHE A 68 8.07 8.98 12.43
CA PHE A 68 8.51 7.84 11.62
C PHE A 68 7.50 7.52 10.52
N VAL A 69 6.20 7.61 10.81
CA VAL A 69 5.14 7.44 9.78
C VAL A 69 5.30 8.50 8.69
N LYS A 70 5.44 9.76 9.09
CA LYS A 70 5.65 10.86 8.14
C LYS A 70 6.89 10.64 7.27
N GLN A 71 8.03 10.33 7.89
CA GLN A 71 9.27 10.04 7.18
C GLN A 71 9.10 8.85 6.21
N ARG A 72 8.41 7.79 6.63
CA ARG A 72 8.15 6.61 5.81
C ARG A 72 7.36 6.95 4.55
N TYR A 73 6.32 7.77 4.68
CA TYR A 73 5.51 8.21 3.54
C TYR A 73 6.29 9.16 2.62
N ASP A 74 7.05 10.10 3.20
CA ASP A 74 7.93 11.02 2.46
C ASP A 74 8.98 10.25 1.62
N VAL A 75 9.41 9.07 2.11
CA VAL A 75 10.33 8.20 1.38
C VAL A 75 9.62 7.47 0.25
N TYR A 76 8.43 6.89 0.46
CA TYR A 76 7.77 6.08 -0.58
C TYR A 76 7.16 6.89 -1.71
N GLU A 77 6.53 8.02 -1.40
CA GLU A 77 5.75 8.81 -2.35
C GLU A 77 6.52 9.13 -3.64
N PRO A 78 7.76 9.65 -3.61
CA PRO A 78 8.49 9.96 -4.84
C PRO A 78 8.82 8.73 -5.71
N TYR A 79 8.90 7.53 -5.13
CA TYR A 79 9.17 6.31 -5.91
C TYR A 79 7.88 5.73 -6.50
N LEU A 80 6.77 5.81 -5.77
CA LEU A 80 5.45 5.40 -6.26
C LEU A 80 4.95 6.33 -7.38
N ASP A 81 5.15 7.64 -7.22
CA ASP A 81 4.79 8.65 -8.23
C ASP A 81 5.52 8.40 -9.55
N LYS A 82 6.80 8.01 -9.51
CA LYS A 82 7.60 7.69 -10.71
C LYS A 82 7.04 6.52 -11.53
N ILE A 83 6.30 5.61 -10.90
CA ILE A 83 5.65 4.48 -11.55
C ILE A 83 4.14 4.69 -11.70
N GLY A 84 3.65 5.91 -11.48
CA GLY A 84 2.25 6.30 -11.71
C GLY A 84 1.27 5.81 -10.65
N ILE A 85 1.74 5.53 -9.43
CA ILE A 85 0.90 5.05 -8.33
C ILE A 85 0.73 6.17 -7.30
N LYS A 86 -0.52 6.60 -7.07
CA LYS A 86 -0.83 7.61 -6.03
C LYS A 86 -0.72 7.00 -4.63
N LEU A 87 -0.02 7.67 -3.71
CA LEU A 87 -0.05 7.34 -2.28
C LEU A 87 -1.17 8.12 -1.57
N HIS A 88 -2.09 7.41 -0.90
CA HIS A 88 -2.99 8.02 0.07
C HIS A 88 -2.32 8.04 1.44
N ARG A 89 -2.44 9.14 2.18
CA ARG A 89 -1.65 9.40 3.40
C ARG A 89 -2.54 9.58 4.64
N PRO A 90 -3.34 8.58 5.07
CA PRO A 90 -3.97 8.63 6.38
C PRO A 90 -2.87 8.65 7.44
N MET A 91 -2.80 9.72 8.23
CA MET A 91 -1.71 9.94 9.19
C MET A 91 -2.07 9.46 10.58
N THR A 92 -3.37 9.42 10.90
CA THR A 92 -3.88 9.04 12.22
C THR A 92 -4.97 7.97 12.09
N PRO A 93 -5.09 7.06 13.07
CA PRO A 93 -6.20 6.10 13.09
C PRO A 93 -7.55 6.82 13.07
N GLY A 94 -8.39 6.46 12.10
CA GLY A 94 -9.68 7.12 11.86
C GLY A 94 -9.69 8.04 10.64
N ASP A 95 -8.52 8.40 10.10
CA ASP A 95 -8.43 9.07 8.80
C ASP A 95 -8.93 8.15 7.68
N GLY A 96 -9.52 8.74 6.65
CA GLY A 96 -10.04 8.05 5.49
C GLY A 96 -9.85 8.85 4.20
N PHE A 97 -10.09 8.20 3.08
CA PHE A 97 -10.13 8.80 1.77
C PHE A 97 -11.22 8.13 0.94
N ASP A 98 -11.82 8.90 0.04
CA ASP A 98 -12.80 8.37 -0.91
C ASP A 98 -12.10 7.80 -2.13
N VAL A 99 -12.68 6.72 -2.65
CA VAL A 99 -12.33 6.15 -3.95
C VAL A 99 -13.51 6.45 -4.85
N ALA A 100 -13.27 7.15 -5.97
CA ALA A 100 -14.35 7.49 -6.88
C ALA A 100 -15.00 6.21 -7.42
N ASP A 101 -16.33 6.21 -7.49
CA ASP A 101 -17.08 5.22 -8.25
C ASP A 101 -16.64 5.35 -9.72
N GLN A 102 -16.22 4.24 -10.34
CA GLN A 102 -16.03 4.17 -11.79
C GLN A 102 -17.38 4.17 -12.51
#